data_AF-A0A957IIN0-F1
#
_entry.id   AF-A0A957IIN0-F1
#
_cell.length_a   1.000
_cell.length_b   1.000
_cell.length_c   1.000
_cell.angle_alpha   90.00
_cell.angle_beta   90.00
_cell.angle_gamma   90.00
#
_symmetry.space_group_name_H-M   'P 1'
#
loop_
_entity.id
_entity.type
_entity.pdbx_description
1 polymer ?
#
loop_
_entity_poly.entity_id
_entity_poly.type
_entity_poly.pdbx_seq_one_letter_code
_entity_poly.pdbx_strand_id
1 'polypeptide(L)'
;RVKKRSVLFLLPALITLTLVACGGAPTATPTTAPTETAVAQIPPTEPATDEPATAVPATPTTEIVPTEPEPTGDALFPTPVVTVTPTVTPTVAMPDYAVTIVEPAPAATLLAGRSVTFRGTVQPATAEPLTLTLTIGSFTAVSTQITPDAASGNWEVTTTLSDVASGPGTLTVALGDLARAVQPVQIAFDSATEGPYISLARPVEGETAVAGYAFFMQGSSRTLINDAFTIGILVDECTNFIAAQKISLSEGSWYGFVILPQNVTPGSACAVAYTGEYGEDGWREALVPIQLRAADDPQAVLLHLGNSGALEFVVGQETTLFGVAVNVPDQAVDIMLVLDSAAAGAQPVATGKAFADQFGFWSIDLEIPDDAPSGPALLTVTAGEDDTYQEIRLPVTINP
;
A
#
# COMPACT_ATOMS: atom_id res chain seq x y z
N ARG A 1 26.93 73.44 -24.62
CA ARG A 1 26.85 72.22 -25.45
C ARG A 1 25.44 71.64 -25.19
N VAL A 2 24.36 71.91 -25.94
CA VAL A 2 24.04 71.62 -27.36
C VAL A 2 24.37 70.15 -27.67
N LYS A 3 23.43 69.23 -27.93
CA LYS A 3 22.37 69.14 -28.97
C LYS A 3 21.13 68.39 -28.42
N LYS A 4 19.87 68.83 -28.59
CA LYS A 4 18.99 68.84 -29.81
C LYS A 4 18.69 67.43 -30.36
N ARG A 5 17.44 66.95 -30.17
CA ARG A 5 16.30 66.88 -31.13
C ARG A 5 16.42 65.68 -32.08
N SER A 6 15.38 64.88 -32.31
CA SER A 6 14.19 65.30 -33.05
C SER A 6 12.96 64.40 -32.84
N VAL A 7 11.82 65.09 -32.85
CA VAL A 7 10.43 64.63 -32.99
C VAL A 7 10.16 64.22 -34.44
N LEU A 8 9.28 63.24 -34.68
CA LEU A 8 8.39 63.27 -35.84
C LEU A 8 7.03 62.63 -35.53
N PHE A 9 6.00 63.44 -35.78
CA PHE A 9 4.55 63.21 -35.71
C PHE A 9 4.04 62.34 -36.87
N LEU A 10 2.94 61.59 -36.66
CA LEU A 10 1.75 61.56 -37.53
C LEU A 10 0.61 60.68 -36.94
N LEU A 11 -0.53 61.31 -36.63
CA LEU A 11 -1.90 60.76 -36.41
C LEU A 11 -2.56 60.38 -37.79
N PRO A 12 -3.86 60.01 -37.89
CA PRO A 12 -4.62 58.88 -37.35
C PRO A 12 -5.53 58.19 -38.43
N ALA A 13 -6.17 57.05 -38.11
CA ALA A 13 -7.38 56.55 -38.81
C ALA A 13 -8.11 55.62 -37.82
N LEU A 14 -9.25 55.95 -37.20
CA LEU A 14 -10.60 56.21 -37.73
C LEU A 14 -11.16 55.05 -38.57
N ILE A 15 -11.74 54.04 -37.90
CA ILE A 15 -12.81 53.20 -38.45
C ILE A 15 -13.91 53.05 -37.39
N THR A 16 -15.11 53.46 -37.78
CA THR A 16 -16.38 53.45 -37.08
C THR A 16 -17.34 52.46 -37.75
N LEU A 17 -18.38 52.04 -37.02
CA LEU A 17 -19.61 51.31 -37.44
C LEU A 17 -19.46 49.78 -37.66
N THR A 18 -20.35 48.89 -37.21
CA THR A 18 -21.81 48.98 -36.92
C THR A 18 -22.26 47.89 -35.92
N LEU A 19 -23.15 48.29 -35.00
CA LEU A 19 -24.13 47.43 -34.32
C LEU A 19 -25.29 47.08 -35.27
N VAL A 20 -25.67 45.80 -35.34
CA VAL A 20 -27.04 45.39 -35.68
C VAL A 20 -27.46 44.30 -34.70
N ALA A 21 -28.43 44.65 -33.87
CA ALA A 21 -29.25 43.72 -33.12
C ALA A 21 -30.40 43.24 -34.01
N CYS A 22 -30.68 41.94 -34.02
CA CYS A 22 -32.00 41.39 -34.36
C CYS A 22 -32.21 40.10 -33.57
N GLY A 23 -33.23 40.11 -32.72
CA GLY A 23 -33.71 38.94 -32.00
C GLY A 23 -34.56 38.01 -32.87
N GLY A 24 -34.76 36.80 -32.38
CA GLY A 24 -35.69 35.82 -32.94
C GLY A 24 -35.41 34.41 -32.43
N ALA A 25 -36.08 34.01 -31.36
CA ALA A 25 -36.50 32.61 -31.13
C ALA A 25 -38.02 32.55 -31.45
N PRO A 26 -38.67 31.39 -31.67
CA PRO A 26 -38.21 30.01 -31.41
C PRO A 26 -38.57 28.99 -32.54
N THR A 27 -38.34 27.70 -32.24
CA THR A 27 -39.00 26.49 -32.81
C THR A 27 -38.25 25.77 -33.94
N ALA A 28 -37.67 24.60 -33.63
CA ALA A 28 -38.19 23.29 -34.04
C ALA A 28 -37.08 22.23 -33.91
N THR A 29 -37.35 21.25 -33.05
CA THR A 29 -36.68 19.97 -32.95
C THR A 29 -36.67 19.24 -34.30
N PRO A 30 -35.61 18.48 -34.61
CA PRO A 30 -35.86 17.14 -35.10
C PRO A 30 -35.19 16.11 -34.18
N THR A 31 -36.04 15.24 -33.66
CA THR A 31 -35.73 13.94 -33.08
C THR A 31 -34.83 13.14 -34.04
N THR A 32 -33.59 12.89 -33.64
CA THR A 32 -32.81 11.76 -34.15
C THR A 32 -32.90 10.63 -33.14
N ALA A 33 -33.63 9.58 -33.52
CA ALA A 33 -33.61 8.30 -32.82
C ALA A 33 -32.19 7.70 -32.87
N PRO A 34 -31.67 7.10 -31.79
CA PRO A 34 -30.56 6.17 -31.91
C PRO A 34 -31.10 4.83 -32.42
N THR A 35 -30.63 4.43 -33.60
CA THR A 35 -30.81 3.11 -34.16
C THR A 35 -30.15 2.04 -33.28
N GLU A 36 -30.96 1.04 -32.96
CA GLU A 36 -30.65 -0.36 -32.66
C GLU A 36 -29.20 -0.85 -32.67
N THR A 37 -28.86 -1.50 -31.55
CA THR A 37 -28.29 -2.86 -31.47
C THR A 37 -26.82 -3.04 -31.88
N ALA A 38 -25.92 -2.76 -30.92
CA ALA A 38 -24.62 -3.44 -30.87
C ALA A 38 -24.81 -4.81 -30.18
N VAL A 39 -25.00 -5.86 -30.98
CA VAL A 39 -24.82 -7.24 -30.53
C VAL A 39 -23.33 -7.43 -30.27
N ALA A 40 -22.94 -7.66 -29.01
CA ALA A 40 -21.63 -8.19 -28.69
C ALA A 40 -21.51 -9.58 -29.32
N GLN A 41 -20.73 -9.68 -30.40
CA GLN A 41 -20.29 -10.98 -30.90
C GLN A 41 -19.34 -11.59 -29.88
N ILE A 42 -19.84 -12.61 -29.18
CA ILE A 42 -19.04 -13.56 -28.41
C ILE A 42 -18.08 -14.23 -29.41
N PRO A 43 -16.76 -14.17 -29.22
CA PRO A 43 -15.84 -14.95 -30.04
C PRO A 43 -16.11 -16.45 -29.81
N PRO A 44 -16.08 -17.29 -30.85
CA PRO A 44 -16.39 -18.71 -30.72
C PRO A 44 -15.41 -19.37 -29.75
N THR A 45 -15.97 -20.05 -28.75
CA THR A 45 -15.28 -21.04 -27.91
C THR A 45 -14.64 -22.08 -28.80
N GLU A 46 -13.31 -22.08 -28.90
CA GLU A 46 -12.57 -23.21 -29.43
C GLU A 46 -12.83 -24.43 -28.53
N PRO A 47 -13.13 -25.60 -29.09
CA PRO A 47 -13.22 -26.82 -28.33
C PRO A 47 -11.82 -27.18 -27.81
N ALA A 48 -11.73 -27.39 -26.49
CA ALA A 48 -10.55 -27.96 -25.85
C ALA A 48 -10.17 -29.25 -26.58
N THR A 49 -9.01 -29.22 -27.24
CA THR A 49 -8.38 -30.41 -27.78
C THR A 49 -7.69 -31.09 -26.61
N ASP A 50 -8.18 -32.27 -26.24
CA ASP A 50 -7.53 -33.17 -25.29
C ASP A 50 -6.10 -33.45 -25.75
N GLU A 51 -5.14 -32.85 -25.04
CA GLU A 51 -3.74 -33.24 -25.13
C GLU A 51 -3.55 -34.53 -24.30
N PRO A 52 -3.00 -35.61 -24.87
CA PRO A 52 -2.76 -36.83 -24.12
C PRO A 52 -1.69 -36.59 -23.06
N ALA A 53 -1.97 -37.05 -21.84
CA ALA A 53 -1.03 -37.01 -20.71
C ALA A 53 0.34 -37.56 -21.12
N THR A 54 1.35 -36.69 -21.11
CA THR A 54 2.74 -37.10 -21.23
C THR A 54 3.11 -37.85 -19.96
N ALA A 55 3.29 -39.16 -20.08
CA ALA A 55 3.73 -40.03 -19.00
C ALA A 55 5.11 -39.57 -18.50
N VAL A 56 5.15 -39.05 -17.27
CA VAL A 56 6.39 -38.85 -16.51
C VAL A 56 6.98 -40.24 -16.20
N PRO A 57 8.25 -40.51 -16.54
CA PRO A 57 8.88 -41.77 -16.14
C PRO A 57 9.01 -41.84 -14.62
N ALA A 58 8.60 -42.98 -14.05
CA ALA A 58 8.67 -43.24 -12.63
C ALA A 58 10.09 -43.04 -12.08
N THR A 59 10.21 -42.20 -11.06
CA THR A 59 11.44 -42.09 -10.26
C THR A 59 11.68 -43.43 -9.56
N PRO A 60 12.86 -44.06 -9.70
CA PRO A 60 13.17 -45.28 -8.98
C PRO A 60 13.21 -44.99 -7.48
N THR A 61 12.24 -45.53 -6.75
CA THR A 61 12.24 -45.55 -5.29
C THR A 61 13.19 -46.66 -4.86
N THR A 62 14.38 -46.30 -4.39
CA THR A 62 15.28 -47.25 -3.74
C THR A 62 14.73 -47.51 -2.33
N GLU A 63 13.82 -48.48 -2.23
CA GLU A 63 13.35 -49.01 -0.97
C GLU A 63 14.51 -49.77 -0.30
N ILE A 64 15.10 -49.15 0.74
CA ILE A 64 16.10 -49.81 1.57
C ILE A 64 15.33 -50.71 2.53
N VAL A 65 15.21 -51.99 2.15
CA VAL A 65 14.77 -53.05 3.06
C VAL A 65 15.83 -53.18 4.16
N PRO A 66 15.48 -53.07 5.46
CA PRO A 66 16.42 -53.39 6.53
C PRO A 66 16.65 -54.89 6.53
N THR A 67 17.83 -55.32 6.09
CA THR A 67 18.26 -56.71 6.31
C THR A 67 18.65 -56.85 7.78
N GLU A 68 17.81 -57.55 8.53
CA GLU A 68 18.11 -58.02 9.88
C GLU A 68 19.36 -58.93 9.83
N PRO A 69 20.43 -58.63 10.60
CA PRO A 69 21.60 -59.49 10.61
C PRO A 69 21.29 -60.79 11.37
N GLU A 70 21.51 -61.92 10.69
CA GLU A 70 21.54 -63.26 11.29
C GLU A 70 22.53 -63.32 12.46
N PRO A 71 22.18 -64.00 13.57
CA PRO A 71 23.10 -64.20 14.67
C PRO A 71 24.09 -65.31 14.32
N THR A 72 25.30 -64.95 13.89
CA THR A 72 26.40 -65.91 13.76
C THR A 72 26.97 -66.22 15.14
N GLY A 73 26.75 -67.46 15.59
CA GLY A 73 27.27 -67.99 16.85
C GLY A 73 28.79 -68.12 16.92
N ASP A 74 29.26 -68.14 18.16
CA ASP A 74 30.49 -68.73 18.68
C ASP A 74 31.84 -68.25 18.11
N ALA A 75 32.31 -67.11 18.63
CA ALA A 75 33.73 -66.76 18.63
C ALA A 75 34.40 -67.20 19.95
N LEU A 76 35.16 -68.30 19.88
CA LEU A 76 35.96 -68.90 20.96
C LEU A 76 37.29 -68.15 21.21
N PHE A 77 37.26 -66.87 21.61
CA PHE A 77 38.45 -66.18 22.13
C PHE A 77 38.10 -65.20 23.26
N PRO A 78 38.79 -65.23 24.41
CA PRO A 78 38.55 -64.25 25.48
C PRO A 78 39.03 -62.87 25.02
N THR A 79 38.08 -61.96 24.79
CA THR A 79 38.35 -60.55 24.54
C THR A 79 38.91 -59.92 25.82
N PRO A 80 40.05 -59.17 25.77
CA PRO A 80 40.54 -58.46 26.94
C PRO A 80 39.50 -57.43 27.40
N VAL A 81 39.15 -57.47 28.67
CA VAL A 81 38.26 -56.48 29.31
C VAL A 81 38.99 -55.14 29.30
N VAL A 82 38.70 -54.30 28.30
CA VAL A 82 39.08 -52.90 28.30
C VAL A 82 38.05 -52.17 29.14
N THR A 83 38.39 -51.87 30.39
CA THR A 83 37.63 -50.94 31.23
C THR A 83 37.70 -49.55 30.59
N VAL A 84 36.73 -49.22 29.73
CA VAL A 84 36.50 -47.86 29.27
C VAL A 84 35.99 -47.05 30.46
N THR A 85 36.89 -46.31 31.10
CA THR A 85 36.48 -45.20 31.96
C THR A 85 35.70 -44.23 31.08
N PRO A 86 34.43 -43.89 31.39
CA PRO A 86 33.70 -42.91 30.60
C PRO A 86 34.45 -41.58 30.67
N THR A 87 35.07 -41.19 29.56
CA THR A 87 35.55 -39.82 29.39
C THR A 87 34.32 -38.94 29.32
N VAL A 88 33.99 -38.29 30.43
CA VAL A 88 32.99 -37.23 30.46
C VAL A 88 33.57 -36.09 29.64
N THR A 89 33.21 -36.01 28.36
CA THR A 89 33.47 -34.80 27.57
C THR A 89 32.74 -33.68 28.29
N PRO A 90 33.43 -32.65 28.83
CA PRO A 90 32.74 -31.54 29.45
C PRO A 90 31.83 -30.92 28.39
N THR A 91 30.52 -31.00 28.60
CA THR A 91 29.55 -30.20 27.84
C THR A 91 29.85 -28.76 28.21
N VAL A 92 30.63 -28.08 27.38
CA VAL A 92 30.84 -26.63 27.51
C VAL A 92 29.44 -26.01 27.44
N ALA A 93 29.00 -25.40 28.54
CA ALA A 93 27.73 -24.69 28.57
C ALA A 93 27.81 -23.59 27.50
N MET A 94 26.94 -23.66 26.51
CA MET A 94 26.88 -22.68 25.45
C MET A 94 26.51 -21.33 26.08
N PRO A 95 27.30 -20.27 25.87
CA PRO A 95 26.99 -18.98 26.45
C PRO A 95 25.63 -18.48 25.94
N ASP A 96 24.83 -17.93 26.84
CA ASP A 96 23.56 -17.29 26.51
C ASP A 96 23.85 -15.91 25.91
N TYR A 97 23.65 -15.77 24.60
CA TYR A 97 23.93 -14.54 23.87
C TYR A 97 22.70 -13.66 23.79
N ALA A 98 22.90 -12.35 23.96
CA ALA A 98 21.92 -11.32 23.73
C ALA A 98 22.49 -10.30 22.73
N VAL A 99 21.75 -10.06 21.65
CA VAL A 99 22.06 -9.01 20.66
C VAL A 99 21.12 -7.83 20.92
N THR A 100 21.63 -6.61 20.82
CA THR A 100 20.82 -5.39 20.90
C THR A 100 21.10 -4.49 19.71
N ILE A 101 20.10 -3.72 19.31
CA ILE A 101 20.20 -2.65 18.31
C ILE A 101 20.05 -1.32 19.06
N VAL A 102 21.00 -0.42 18.85
CA VAL A 102 21.05 0.92 19.46
C VAL A 102 20.73 1.99 18.43
N GLU A 103 21.31 1.88 17.23
CA GLU A 103 21.00 2.75 16.10
C GLU A 103 20.68 1.90 14.86
N PRO A 104 19.65 2.25 14.08
CA PRO A 104 18.69 3.35 14.31
C PRO A 104 17.79 3.09 15.52
N ALA A 105 17.05 4.10 15.97
CA ALA A 105 16.03 3.94 17.03
C ALA A 105 14.79 3.18 16.49
N PRO A 106 13.97 2.55 17.36
CA PRO A 106 12.73 1.92 16.94
C PRO A 106 11.81 2.90 16.21
N ALA A 107 11.18 2.44 15.14
CA ALA A 107 10.31 3.23 14.26
C ALA A 107 10.99 4.46 13.60
N ALA A 108 12.32 4.51 13.54
CA ALA A 108 13.02 5.55 12.81
C ALA A 108 12.75 5.47 11.30
N THR A 109 12.64 6.63 10.65
CA THR A 109 12.55 6.72 9.20
C THR A 109 13.94 6.78 8.58
N LEU A 110 14.24 5.81 7.73
CA LEU A 110 15.46 5.71 6.94
C LEU A 110 15.15 6.08 5.49
N LEU A 111 16.09 6.76 4.84
CA LEU A 111 15.93 7.17 3.45
C LEU A 111 16.54 6.12 2.51
N ALA A 112 15.72 5.61 1.59
CA ALA A 112 16.15 4.68 0.55
C ALA A 112 17.26 5.30 -0.32
N GLY A 113 18.21 4.49 -0.78
CA GLY A 113 19.37 4.95 -1.55
C GLY A 113 20.43 5.74 -0.77
N ARG A 114 20.26 5.93 0.54
CA ARG A 114 21.24 6.64 1.39
C ARG A 114 22.06 5.66 2.24
N SER A 115 23.27 6.09 2.60
CA SER A 115 24.10 5.37 3.57
C SER A 115 23.56 5.59 4.98
N VAL A 116 23.36 4.51 5.71
CA VAL A 116 22.88 4.49 7.09
C VAL A 116 23.88 3.74 7.95
N THR A 117 24.14 4.28 9.14
CA THR A 117 24.96 3.62 10.15
C THR A 117 24.05 2.86 11.12
N PHE A 118 24.36 1.58 11.30
CA PHE A 118 23.70 0.69 12.26
C PHE A 118 24.68 0.40 13.39
N ARG A 119 24.20 0.41 14.63
CA ARG A 119 25.00 0.15 15.83
C ARG A 119 24.26 -0.70 16.84
N GLY A 120 25.02 -1.43 17.63
CA GLY A 120 24.49 -2.12 18.78
C GLY A 120 25.55 -2.89 19.54
N THR A 121 25.11 -3.83 20.36
CA THR A 121 26.00 -4.68 21.17
C THR A 121 25.60 -6.15 21.10
N VAL A 122 26.55 -7.02 21.40
CA VAL A 122 26.32 -8.44 21.69
C VAL A 122 26.95 -8.78 23.04
N GLN A 123 26.22 -9.49 23.89
CA GLN A 123 26.67 -9.91 25.21
C GLN A 123 26.44 -11.41 25.40
N PRO A 124 27.44 -12.20 25.86
CA PRO A 124 28.83 -11.80 26.08
C PRO A 124 29.53 -11.38 24.78
N ALA A 125 30.59 -10.56 24.92
CA ALA A 125 31.38 -10.10 23.79
C ALA A 125 31.95 -11.30 23.01
N THR A 126 31.86 -11.23 21.68
CA THR A 126 32.30 -12.28 20.76
C THR A 126 32.88 -11.66 19.50
N ALA A 127 33.73 -12.42 18.80
CA ALA A 127 34.25 -12.09 17.48
C ALA A 127 33.47 -12.80 16.36
N GLU A 128 32.42 -13.54 16.71
CA GLU A 128 31.59 -14.23 15.72
C GLU A 128 30.75 -13.23 14.90
N PRO A 129 30.62 -13.43 13.58
CA PRO A 129 29.93 -12.49 12.71
C PRO A 129 28.42 -12.47 12.99
N LEU A 130 27.87 -11.26 13.11
CA LEU A 130 26.45 -10.99 13.08
C LEU A 130 25.97 -10.85 11.63
N THR A 131 24.76 -11.30 11.36
CA THR A 131 24.04 -11.01 10.11
C THR A 131 23.04 -9.89 10.38
N LEU A 132 23.18 -8.76 9.69
CA LEU A 132 22.20 -7.68 9.69
C LEU A 132 21.39 -7.78 8.41
N THR A 133 20.07 -7.81 8.54
CA THR A 133 19.13 -7.83 7.42
C THR A 133 18.02 -6.83 7.68
N LEU A 134 17.75 -5.97 6.70
CA LEU A 134 16.61 -5.06 6.71
C LEU A 134 15.69 -5.43 5.54
N THR A 135 14.43 -5.70 5.85
CA THR A 135 13.41 -6.11 4.86
C THR A 135 12.25 -5.14 4.81
N ILE A 136 11.60 -5.01 3.66
CA ILE A 136 10.30 -4.33 3.45
C ILE A 136 9.40 -5.34 2.74
N GLY A 137 8.42 -5.93 3.43
CA GLY A 137 7.69 -7.08 2.88
C GLY A 137 8.65 -8.21 2.47
N SER A 138 8.59 -8.64 1.21
CA SER A 138 9.50 -9.63 0.62
C SER A 138 10.85 -9.07 0.16
N PHE A 139 11.01 -7.73 0.12
CA PHE A 139 12.23 -7.10 -0.37
C PHE A 139 13.31 -7.01 0.70
N THR A 140 14.53 -7.40 0.34
CA THR A 140 15.70 -7.15 1.18
C THR A 140 16.34 -5.81 0.82
N ALA A 141 16.15 -4.80 1.67
CA ALA A 141 16.73 -3.46 1.46
C ALA A 141 18.24 -3.43 1.76
N VAL A 142 18.70 -4.25 2.72
CA VAL A 142 20.12 -4.53 2.93
C VAL A 142 20.31 -5.88 3.62
N SER A 143 21.38 -6.59 3.28
CA SER A 143 21.88 -7.75 4.01
C SER A 143 23.40 -7.73 4.05
N THR A 144 24.00 -7.74 5.24
CA THR A 144 25.46 -7.66 5.41
C THR A 144 25.93 -8.39 6.68
N GLN A 145 27.20 -8.77 6.71
CA GLN A 145 27.84 -9.32 7.89
C GLN A 145 28.64 -8.26 8.63
N ILE A 146 28.62 -8.35 9.96
CA ILE A 146 29.29 -7.41 10.86
C ILE A 146 30.05 -8.23 11.89
N THR A 147 31.33 -7.95 12.07
CA THR A 147 32.13 -8.56 13.14
C THR A 147 32.13 -7.64 14.36
N PRO A 148 31.56 -8.04 15.50
CA PRO A 148 31.63 -7.26 16.72
C PRO A 148 33.05 -7.19 17.25
N ASP A 149 33.32 -6.15 18.04
CA ASP A 149 34.57 -6.05 18.79
C ASP A 149 34.63 -7.13 19.88
N ALA A 150 35.64 -7.99 19.82
CA ALA A 150 35.75 -9.16 20.70
C ALA A 150 35.91 -8.81 22.20
N ALA A 151 36.33 -7.58 22.52
CA ALA A 151 36.55 -7.15 23.90
C ALA A 151 35.31 -6.48 24.50
N SER A 152 34.63 -5.63 23.74
CA SER A 152 33.50 -4.81 24.20
C SER A 152 32.13 -5.32 23.75
N GLY A 153 32.07 -6.18 22.73
CA GLY A 153 30.82 -6.66 22.12
C GLY A 153 30.11 -5.61 21.26
N ASN A 154 30.69 -4.42 21.09
CA ASN A 154 30.11 -3.36 20.27
C ASN A 154 30.25 -3.71 18.78
N TRP A 155 29.23 -3.40 17.99
CA TRP A 155 29.27 -3.55 16.55
C TRP A 155 28.74 -2.29 15.87
N GLU A 156 29.31 -1.97 14.72
CA GLU A 156 28.92 -0.84 13.88
C GLU A 156 29.13 -1.20 12.40
N VAL A 157 28.17 -0.85 11.56
CA VAL A 157 28.31 -0.95 10.11
C VAL A 157 27.64 0.25 9.45
N THR A 158 28.29 0.80 8.42
CA THR A 158 27.66 1.79 7.54
C THR A 158 27.46 1.16 6.18
N THR A 159 26.22 1.17 5.68
CA THR A 159 25.87 0.56 4.40
C THR A 159 24.80 1.37 3.69
N THR A 160 24.77 1.30 2.37
CA THR A 160 23.75 1.97 1.55
C THR A 160 22.50 1.12 1.48
N LEU A 161 21.35 1.74 1.74
CA LEU A 161 20.05 1.11 1.57
C LEU A 161 19.70 1.01 0.09
N SER A 162 19.07 -0.08 -0.31
CA SER A 162 18.44 -0.17 -1.62
C SER A 162 17.49 1.01 -1.86
N ASP A 163 17.44 1.50 -3.10
CA ASP A 163 16.63 2.63 -3.52
C ASP A 163 15.35 2.20 -4.26
N VAL A 164 15.01 0.91 -4.23
CA VAL A 164 13.92 0.33 -5.04
C VAL A 164 12.59 0.20 -4.29
N ALA A 165 12.62 0.16 -2.96
CA ALA A 165 11.43 -0.11 -2.15
C ALA A 165 11.31 0.85 -0.95
N SER A 166 10.07 1.17 -0.59
CA SER A 166 9.71 1.96 0.59
C SER A 166 8.49 1.36 1.30
N GLY A 167 8.37 1.60 2.60
CA GLY A 167 7.32 1.03 3.44
C GLY A 167 7.81 0.68 4.84
N PRO A 168 6.92 0.09 5.67
CA PRO A 168 7.29 -0.51 6.95
C PRO A 168 8.32 -1.61 6.76
N GLY A 169 9.42 -1.53 7.50
CA GLY A 169 10.53 -2.45 7.41
C GLY A 169 10.90 -3.11 8.73
N THR A 170 11.50 -4.29 8.64
CA THR A 170 11.98 -5.05 9.79
C THR A 170 13.50 -5.18 9.74
N LEU A 171 14.18 -4.52 10.68
CA LEU A 171 15.60 -4.69 10.92
C LEU A 171 15.83 -5.89 11.84
N THR A 172 16.54 -6.89 11.36
CA THR A 172 16.97 -8.06 12.14
C THR A 172 18.48 -8.07 12.23
N VAL A 173 19.01 -8.28 13.43
CA VAL A 173 20.43 -8.59 13.65
C VAL A 173 20.52 -9.92 14.38
N ALA A 174 21.21 -10.90 13.79
CA ALA A 174 21.28 -12.25 14.33
C ALA A 174 22.73 -12.75 14.45
N LEU A 175 23.02 -13.43 15.56
CA LEU A 175 24.24 -14.22 15.74
C LEU A 175 23.93 -15.68 15.44
N GLY A 176 23.90 -16.05 14.16
CA GLY A 176 23.41 -17.36 13.73
C GLY A 176 22.04 -17.68 14.34
N ASP A 177 21.91 -18.88 14.91
CA ASP A 177 20.71 -19.32 15.66
C ASP A 177 20.81 -19.05 17.16
N LEU A 178 21.89 -18.41 17.63
CA LEU A 178 22.19 -18.24 19.05
C LEU A 178 21.46 -17.06 19.68
N ALA A 179 21.32 -15.96 18.93
CA ALA A 179 20.66 -14.75 19.40
C ALA A 179 20.13 -13.91 18.24
N ARG A 180 19.03 -13.19 18.48
CA ARG A 180 18.39 -12.33 17.48
C ARG A 180 17.80 -11.09 18.13
N ALA A 181 18.03 -9.93 17.52
CA ALA A 181 17.31 -8.69 17.77
C ALA A 181 16.46 -8.33 16.56
N VAL A 182 15.24 -7.84 16.81
CA VAL A 182 14.31 -7.40 15.76
C VAL A 182 13.80 -6.02 16.13
N GLN A 183 13.77 -5.11 15.16
CA GLN A 183 13.31 -3.75 15.36
C GLN A 183 12.55 -3.22 14.14
N PRO A 184 11.35 -2.64 14.34
CA PRO A 184 10.63 -1.99 13.26
C PRO A 184 11.31 -0.67 12.88
N VAL A 185 11.35 -0.37 11.60
CA VAL A 185 11.80 0.91 11.03
C VAL A 185 10.89 1.28 9.87
N GLN A 186 10.90 2.54 9.45
CA GLN A 186 10.22 2.98 8.23
C GLN A 186 11.26 3.25 7.15
N ILE A 187 11.04 2.79 5.93
CA ILE A 187 11.86 3.17 4.77
C ILE A 187 11.03 4.10 3.88
N ALA A 188 11.60 5.25 3.51
CA ALA A 188 10.95 6.21 2.65
C ALA A 188 11.86 6.58 1.47
N PHE A 189 11.27 6.81 0.30
CA PHE A 189 12.00 7.49 -0.77
C PHE A 189 12.24 8.95 -0.40
N ASP A 190 13.38 9.47 -0.82
CA ASP A 190 13.73 10.86 -0.62
C ASP A 190 13.03 11.75 -1.66
N SER A 191 11.98 12.45 -1.23
CA SER A 191 11.22 13.38 -2.06
C SER A 191 12.01 14.62 -2.50
N ALA A 192 13.26 14.79 -2.09
CA ALA A 192 14.15 15.85 -2.60
C ALA A 192 15.02 15.38 -3.78
N THR A 193 15.05 14.09 -4.10
CA THR A 193 15.86 13.56 -5.21
C THR A 193 15.16 13.69 -6.57
N GLU A 194 15.93 13.87 -7.65
CA GLU A 194 15.43 14.07 -9.01
C GLU A 194 14.94 12.77 -9.71
N GLY A 195 14.96 11.63 -9.02
CA GLY A 195 14.56 10.32 -9.58
C GLY A 195 13.06 10.03 -9.49
N PRO A 196 12.63 8.86 -10.00
CA PRO A 196 11.27 8.39 -9.83
C PRO A 196 10.88 8.31 -8.36
N TYR A 197 9.71 8.83 -8.05
CA TYR A 197 9.16 8.88 -6.70
C TYR A 197 7.72 8.40 -6.72
N ILE A 198 7.41 7.46 -5.83
CA ILE A 198 6.06 6.99 -5.57
C ILE A 198 5.92 6.70 -4.09
N SER A 199 4.79 7.06 -3.49
CA SER A 199 4.53 6.86 -2.07
C SER A 199 3.08 6.46 -1.87
N LEU A 200 2.83 5.66 -0.83
CA LEU A 200 1.50 5.34 -0.33
C LEU A 200 1.25 6.12 0.95
N ALA A 201 0.20 6.92 0.95
CA ALA A 201 -0.34 7.59 2.14
C ALA A 201 -1.51 6.81 2.73
N ARG A 202 -2.30 6.12 1.88
CA ARG A 202 -3.26 5.09 2.26
C ARG A 202 -3.11 3.86 1.37
N PRO A 203 -3.23 2.65 1.93
CA PRO A 203 -3.68 2.35 3.30
C PRO A 203 -2.63 2.63 4.37
N VAL A 204 -3.05 2.55 5.63
CA VAL A 204 -2.13 2.47 6.79
C VAL A 204 -1.85 1.00 7.14
N GLU A 205 -0.78 0.76 7.91
CA GLU A 205 -0.39 -0.59 8.30
C GLU A 205 -1.52 -1.31 9.05
N GLY A 206 -1.87 -2.51 8.58
CA GLY A 206 -2.93 -3.34 9.16
C GLY A 206 -4.35 -2.96 8.75
N GLU A 207 -4.53 -2.00 7.84
CA GLU A 207 -5.86 -1.67 7.30
C GLU A 207 -6.51 -2.91 6.66
N THR A 208 -7.84 -3.01 6.77
CA THR A 208 -8.57 -4.18 6.32
C THR A 208 -9.06 -4.00 4.89
N ALA A 209 -8.80 -4.98 4.04
CA ALA A 209 -9.38 -5.13 2.72
C ALA A 209 -10.32 -6.34 2.69
N VAL A 210 -11.39 -6.28 1.91
CA VAL A 210 -12.43 -7.32 1.89
C VAL A 210 -12.64 -7.83 0.48
N ALA A 211 -12.62 -9.15 0.33
CA ALA A 211 -12.89 -9.85 -0.93
C ALA A 211 -14.16 -9.35 -1.61
N GLY A 212 -14.14 -9.13 -2.92
CA GLY A 212 -15.31 -8.71 -3.70
C GLY A 212 -15.61 -7.20 -3.65
N TYR A 213 -14.93 -6.43 -2.81
CA TYR A 213 -15.16 -4.99 -2.66
C TYR A 213 -14.00 -4.16 -3.23
N ALA A 214 -14.27 -2.88 -3.48
CA ALA A 214 -13.25 -1.92 -3.85
C ALA A 214 -12.35 -1.57 -2.63
N PHE A 215 -11.04 -1.47 -2.87
CA PHE A 215 -10.06 -1.07 -1.88
C PHE A 215 -9.33 0.20 -2.34
N PHE A 216 -9.46 1.28 -1.58
CA PHE A 216 -8.87 2.56 -1.93
C PHE A 216 -7.39 2.65 -1.58
N MET A 217 -6.65 3.31 -2.45
CA MET A 217 -5.25 3.67 -2.23
C MET A 217 -5.06 5.13 -2.58
N GLN A 218 -4.19 5.79 -1.83
CA GLN A 218 -3.86 7.20 -2.02
C GLN A 218 -2.38 7.41 -1.83
N GLY A 219 -1.83 8.40 -2.52
CA GLY A 219 -0.41 8.65 -2.44
C GLY A 219 0.02 9.90 -3.18
N SER A 220 1.33 9.99 -3.38
CA SER A 220 1.95 11.04 -4.18
C SER A 220 3.01 10.44 -5.08
N SER A 221 3.15 11.00 -6.27
CA SER A 221 4.13 10.59 -7.27
C SER A 221 4.83 11.77 -7.92
N ARG A 222 6.03 11.53 -8.43
CA ARG A 222 6.80 12.50 -9.22
C ARG A 222 7.78 11.77 -10.12
N THR A 223 8.01 12.30 -11.32
CA THR A 223 8.98 11.76 -12.28
C THR A 223 8.74 10.26 -12.56
N LEU A 224 7.46 9.90 -12.76
CA LEU A 224 7.09 8.49 -13.00
C LEU A 224 7.69 7.96 -14.29
N ILE A 225 8.02 6.67 -14.31
CA ILE A 225 8.50 6.02 -15.53
C ILE A 225 7.31 5.86 -16.47
N ASN A 226 7.44 6.39 -17.69
CA ASN A 226 6.37 6.39 -18.70
C ASN A 226 5.07 7.08 -18.25
N ASP A 227 5.15 8.07 -17.35
CA ASP A 227 4.00 8.81 -16.82
C ASP A 227 2.89 7.89 -16.30
N ALA A 228 3.28 6.76 -15.69
CA ALA A 228 2.35 5.76 -15.21
C ALA A 228 2.90 5.02 -13.98
N PHE A 229 1.96 4.51 -13.20
CA PHE A 229 2.24 3.61 -12.09
C PHE A 229 1.13 2.57 -11.98
N THR A 230 1.37 1.53 -11.21
CA THR A 230 0.38 0.49 -10.93
C THR A 230 0.14 0.45 -9.44
N ILE A 231 -1.12 0.40 -9.05
CA ILE A 231 -1.53 0.05 -7.69
C ILE A 231 -2.06 -1.37 -7.66
N GLY A 232 -1.93 -2.07 -6.54
CA GLY A 232 -2.45 -3.43 -6.43
C GLY A 232 -2.39 -4.00 -5.03
N ILE A 233 -3.00 -5.17 -4.88
CA ILE A 233 -2.89 -5.99 -3.68
C ILE A 233 -2.09 -7.26 -4.01
N LEU A 234 -1.05 -7.49 -3.21
CA LEU A 234 -0.22 -8.68 -3.23
C LEU A 234 -0.60 -9.63 -2.08
N VAL A 235 -0.56 -10.93 -2.34
CA VAL A 235 -0.69 -12.01 -1.34
C VAL A 235 0.57 -12.89 -1.38
N ASP A 236 0.59 -13.98 -0.60
CA ASP A 236 1.70 -14.93 -0.52
C ASP A 236 3.03 -14.24 -0.18
N GLU A 237 3.10 -13.67 1.02
CA GLU A 237 4.26 -12.90 1.48
C GLU A 237 4.56 -11.67 0.60
N CYS A 238 3.51 -11.11 0.01
CA CYS A 238 3.58 -9.92 -0.83
C CYS A 238 4.42 -10.14 -2.09
N THR A 239 4.11 -11.22 -2.82
CA THR A 239 4.79 -11.60 -4.06
C THR A 239 3.83 -11.78 -5.25
N ASN A 240 2.58 -12.16 -5.01
CA ASN A 240 1.61 -12.46 -6.08
C ASN A 240 0.45 -11.46 -6.10
N PHE A 241 0.16 -10.85 -7.25
CA PHE A 241 -0.98 -9.95 -7.40
C PHE A 241 -2.30 -10.72 -7.43
N ILE A 242 -3.28 -10.28 -6.62
CA ILE A 242 -4.69 -10.71 -6.72
C ILE A 242 -5.56 -9.66 -7.42
N ALA A 243 -5.14 -8.40 -7.38
CA ALA A 243 -5.81 -7.29 -8.06
C ALA A 243 -4.77 -6.20 -8.35
N ALA A 244 -4.84 -5.59 -9.53
CA ALA A 244 -3.98 -4.49 -9.91
C ALA A 244 -4.69 -3.55 -10.88
N GLN A 245 -4.33 -2.28 -10.84
CA GLN A 245 -4.82 -1.25 -11.76
C GLN A 245 -3.64 -0.36 -12.15
N LYS A 246 -3.45 -0.17 -13.46
CA LYS A 246 -2.51 0.81 -14.00
C LYS A 246 -3.16 2.17 -14.12
N ILE A 247 -2.47 3.20 -13.67
CA ILE A 247 -2.91 4.60 -13.66
C ILE A 247 -1.91 5.41 -14.48
N SER A 248 -2.42 6.23 -15.40
CA SER A 248 -1.62 7.19 -16.17
C SER A 248 -1.72 8.57 -15.51
N LEU A 249 -0.62 9.03 -14.96
CA LEU A 249 -0.46 10.31 -14.28
C LEU A 249 1.01 10.69 -14.35
N SER A 250 1.33 11.94 -14.69
CA SER A 250 2.71 12.42 -14.75
C SER A 250 3.32 12.65 -13.36
N GLU A 251 2.59 13.37 -12.50
CA GLU A 251 3.02 13.72 -11.13
C GLU A 251 1.83 14.23 -10.30
N GLY A 252 2.02 14.28 -8.98
CA GLY A 252 1.09 14.89 -8.04
C GLY A 252 0.49 13.92 -7.03
N SER A 253 -0.46 14.42 -6.25
CA SER A 253 -1.28 13.57 -5.38
C SER A 253 -2.24 12.75 -6.22
N TRP A 254 -2.44 11.51 -5.82
CA TRP A 254 -3.30 10.58 -6.54
C TRP A 254 -4.16 9.78 -5.58
N TYR A 255 -5.30 9.32 -6.10
CA TYR A 255 -6.11 8.30 -5.49
C TYR A 255 -6.49 7.28 -6.58
N GLY A 256 -6.76 6.06 -6.16
CA GLY A 256 -7.21 4.99 -7.03
C GLY A 256 -7.86 3.90 -6.19
N PHE A 257 -8.40 2.90 -6.86
CA PHE A 257 -8.93 1.73 -6.18
C PHE A 257 -8.71 0.47 -7.02
N VAL A 258 -8.67 -0.67 -6.35
CA VAL A 258 -8.72 -1.96 -7.02
C VAL A 258 -9.94 -2.73 -6.51
N ILE A 259 -10.59 -3.48 -7.40
CA ILE A 259 -11.69 -4.37 -7.02
C ILE A 259 -11.08 -5.72 -6.70
N LEU A 260 -11.28 -6.20 -5.47
CA LEU A 260 -10.74 -7.48 -5.04
C LEU A 260 -11.58 -8.64 -5.58
N PRO A 261 -10.96 -9.76 -6.01
CA PRO A 261 -11.70 -10.96 -6.35
C PRO A 261 -12.52 -11.44 -5.16
N GLN A 262 -13.68 -12.06 -5.42
CA GLN A 262 -14.53 -12.62 -4.36
C GLN A 262 -13.90 -13.85 -3.69
N ASN A 263 -13.11 -14.62 -4.44
CA ASN A 263 -12.52 -15.87 -3.97
C ASN A 263 -11.05 -15.67 -3.61
N VAL A 264 -10.81 -14.97 -2.50
CA VAL A 264 -9.46 -14.77 -1.95
C VAL A 264 -9.35 -15.42 -0.59
N THR A 265 -8.18 -16.03 -0.32
CA THR A 265 -7.88 -16.60 0.99
C THR A 265 -7.64 -15.46 1.99
N PRO A 266 -8.38 -15.41 3.11
CA PRO A 266 -8.12 -14.42 4.16
C PRO A 266 -6.71 -14.58 4.73
N GLY A 267 -6.07 -13.47 5.09
CA GLY A 267 -4.70 -13.49 5.62
C GLY A 267 -3.95 -12.18 5.40
N SER A 268 -2.66 -12.21 5.73
CA SER A 268 -1.77 -11.07 5.49
C SER A 268 -1.63 -10.81 3.99
N ALA A 269 -1.70 -9.55 3.61
CA ALA A 269 -1.51 -9.09 2.24
C ALA A 269 -0.72 -7.77 2.27
N CYS A 270 -0.36 -7.25 1.10
CA CYS A 270 0.23 -5.92 0.98
C CYS A 270 -0.49 -5.10 -0.07
N ALA A 271 -0.78 -3.84 0.25
CA ALA A 271 -1.08 -2.84 -0.76
C ALA A 271 0.22 -2.29 -1.32
N VAL A 272 0.30 -2.18 -2.63
CA VAL A 272 1.49 -1.69 -3.33
C VAL A 272 1.15 -0.62 -4.34
N ALA A 273 2.08 0.29 -4.54
CA ALA A 273 2.11 1.23 -5.65
C ALA A 273 3.52 1.23 -6.23
N TYR A 274 3.67 0.92 -7.51
CA TYR A 274 4.98 0.85 -8.16
C TYR A 274 5.01 1.51 -9.54
N THR A 275 6.20 1.95 -9.95
CA THR A 275 6.49 2.51 -11.27
C THR A 275 7.71 1.81 -11.87
N GLY A 276 7.75 1.67 -13.19
CA GLY A 276 8.78 0.92 -13.91
C GLY A 276 8.50 -0.58 -13.97
N GLU A 277 9.40 -1.33 -14.61
CA GLU A 277 9.32 -2.78 -14.73
C GLU A 277 10.14 -3.45 -13.62
N TYR A 278 9.60 -4.53 -13.06
CA TYR A 278 10.22 -5.22 -11.94
C TYR A 278 11.64 -5.70 -12.29
N GLY A 279 12.62 -5.31 -11.46
CA GLY A 279 14.02 -5.66 -11.65
C GLY A 279 14.78 -4.81 -12.66
N GLU A 280 14.13 -3.84 -13.32
CA GLU A 280 14.80 -2.87 -14.18
C GLU A 280 15.29 -1.64 -13.42
N ASP A 281 16.26 -0.93 -14.02
CA ASP A 281 16.78 0.32 -13.47
C ASP A 281 15.68 1.36 -13.36
N GLY A 282 15.61 2.00 -12.18
CA GLY A 282 14.62 3.03 -11.88
C GLY A 282 13.27 2.52 -11.39
N TRP A 283 13.06 1.20 -11.31
CA TRP A 283 11.89 0.63 -10.65
C TRP A 283 11.79 1.09 -9.19
N ARG A 284 10.58 1.49 -8.78
CA ARG A 284 10.28 1.94 -7.42
C ARG A 284 8.96 1.35 -6.97
N GLU A 285 8.94 0.85 -5.75
CA GLU A 285 7.74 0.32 -5.09
C GLU A 285 7.54 0.95 -3.71
N ALA A 286 6.32 1.38 -3.43
CA ALA A 286 5.85 1.66 -2.09
C ALA A 286 4.91 0.52 -1.67
N LEU A 287 5.12 0.00 -0.47
CA LEU A 287 4.40 -1.17 0.05
C LEU A 287 3.91 -0.90 1.47
N VAL A 288 2.65 -1.28 1.75
CA VAL A 288 2.05 -1.21 3.08
C VAL A 288 1.36 -2.55 3.40
N PRO A 289 1.73 -3.23 4.51
CA PRO A 289 1.03 -4.43 4.95
C PRO A 289 -0.42 -4.14 5.33
N ILE A 290 -1.32 -5.03 4.91
CA ILE A 290 -2.77 -4.95 5.16
C ILE A 290 -3.31 -6.32 5.56
N GLN A 291 -4.55 -6.35 6.04
CA GLN A 291 -5.26 -7.59 6.36
C GLN A 291 -6.37 -7.86 5.35
N LEU A 292 -6.34 -9.02 4.70
CA LEU A 292 -7.40 -9.46 3.81
C LEU A 292 -8.43 -10.30 4.58
N ARG A 293 -9.72 -10.02 4.35
CA ARG A 293 -10.86 -10.77 4.88
C ARG A 293 -11.75 -11.30 3.75
N ALA A 294 -12.45 -12.39 4.05
CA ALA A 294 -13.46 -12.94 3.14
C ALA A 294 -14.69 -12.03 3.08
N ALA A 295 -15.44 -12.10 1.98
CA ALA A 295 -16.64 -11.30 1.77
C ALA A 295 -17.75 -11.64 2.78
N ASP A 296 -17.82 -12.89 3.22
CA ASP A 296 -18.82 -13.43 4.14
C ASP A 296 -18.39 -13.36 5.62
N ASP A 297 -17.25 -12.75 5.92
CA ASP A 297 -16.82 -12.52 7.31
C ASP A 297 -17.82 -11.54 7.98
N PRO A 298 -18.54 -11.95 9.04
CA PRO A 298 -19.52 -11.10 9.71
C PRO A 298 -18.88 -9.88 10.42
N GLN A 299 -17.55 -9.86 10.55
CA GLN A 299 -16.80 -8.72 11.10
C GLN A 299 -16.20 -7.84 9.99
N ALA A 300 -16.38 -8.18 8.72
CA ALA A 300 -15.93 -7.38 7.58
C ALA A 300 -16.96 -6.29 7.24
N VAL A 301 -17.40 -5.51 8.23
CA VAL A 301 -18.26 -4.34 8.04
C VAL A 301 -17.39 -3.09 8.14
N LEU A 302 -17.35 -2.29 7.08
CA LEU A 302 -16.43 -1.17 6.97
C LEU A 302 -17.10 0.01 6.27
N LEU A 303 -16.73 1.22 6.67
CA LEU A 303 -17.08 2.46 5.99
C LEU A 303 -15.81 3.28 5.79
N HIS A 304 -15.56 3.70 4.56
CA HIS A 304 -14.40 4.49 4.18
C HIS A 304 -14.81 5.69 3.32
N LEU A 305 -14.22 6.85 3.59
CA LEU A 305 -14.37 8.06 2.79
C LEU A 305 -13.16 8.19 1.85
N GLY A 306 -13.42 8.12 0.55
CA GLY A 306 -12.41 8.13 -0.51
C GLY A 306 -11.82 9.51 -0.80
N ASN A 307 -12.47 10.59 -0.37
CA ASN A 307 -11.92 11.94 -0.48
C ASN A 307 -10.58 12.06 0.29
N SER A 308 -9.60 12.71 -0.32
CA SER A 308 -8.26 12.96 0.27
C SER A 308 -8.08 14.44 0.61
N GLY A 309 -7.26 14.73 1.63
CA GLY A 309 -6.89 16.11 1.99
C GLY A 309 -7.94 16.82 2.82
N ALA A 310 -7.82 18.14 2.93
CA ALA A 310 -8.82 18.97 3.60
C ALA A 310 -10.05 19.09 2.69
N LEU A 311 -11.17 18.50 3.12
CA LEU A 311 -12.45 18.69 2.44
C LEU A 311 -12.94 20.12 2.71
N GLU A 312 -13.10 20.88 1.62
CA GLU A 312 -13.64 22.23 1.64
C GLU A 312 -15.05 22.21 1.03
N PHE A 313 -15.99 22.80 1.75
CA PHE A 313 -17.36 23.00 1.28
C PHE A 313 -17.53 24.48 0.98
N VAL A 314 -18.19 24.83 -0.13
CA VAL A 314 -18.44 26.23 -0.50
C VAL A 314 -19.94 26.46 -0.57
N VAL A 315 -20.41 27.55 0.03
CA VAL A 315 -21.82 27.96 0.00
C VAL A 315 -22.30 28.08 -1.45
N GLY A 316 -23.46 27.50 -1.75
CA GLY A 316 -24.06 27.50 -3.09
C GLY A 316 -23.39 26.55 -4.08
N GLN A 317 -22.47 25.70 -3.64
CA GLN A 317 -21.80 24.72 -4.50
C GLN A 317 -22.09 23.29 -4.07
N GLU A 318 -21.98 22.38 -5.03
CA GLU A 318 -21.99 20.94 -4.81
C GLU A 318 -20.58 20.45 -4.51
N THR A 319 -20.45 19.57 -3.52
CA THR A 319 -19.20 18.87 -3.22
C THR A 319 -19.42 17.37 -3.38
N THR A 320 -18.69 16.75 -4.31
CA THR A 320 -18.75 15.30 -4.50
C THR A 320 -18.03 14.57 -3.38
N LEU A 321 -18.78 13.75 -2.65
CA LEU A 321 -18.27 12.82 -1.65
C LEU A 321 -18.40 11.40 -2.20
N PHE A 322 -17.37 10.58 -2.00
CA PHE A 322 -17.39 9.19 -2.43
C PHE A 322 -16.60 8.31 -1.47
N GLY A 323 -16.85 7.01 -1.53
CA GLY A 323 -16.23 6.08 -0.60
C GLY A 323 -16.62 4.63 -0.86
N VAL A 324 -16.32 3.79 0.14
CA VAL A 324 -16.62 2.36 0.13
C VAL A 324 -17.36 2.00 1.41
N ALA A 325 -18.43 1.23 1.26
CA ALA A 325 -19.20 0.65 2.33
C ALA A 325 -19.26 -0.86 2.10
N VAL A 326 -18.72 -1.64 3.04
CA VAL A 326 -18.59 -3.09 2.94
C VAL A 326 -19.56 -3.78 3.88
N ASN A 327 -20.32 -4.75 3.38
CA ASN A 327 -21.29 -5.54 4.15
C ASN A 327 -22.24 -4.70 5.03
N VAL A 328 -22.56 -3.49 4.58
CA VAL A 328 -23.49 -2.60 5.28
C VAL A 328 -24.93 -2.98 4.91
N PRO A 329 -25.84 -3.12 5.89
CA PRO A 329 -27.28 -3.26 5.65
C PRO A 329 -27.83 -2.22 4.66
N ASP A 330 -28.70 -2.66 3.76
CA ASP A 330 -29.34 -1.85 2.71
C ASP A 330 -28.39 -1.08 1.77
N GLN A 331 -27.08 -1.33 1.88
CA GLN A 331 -26.03 -0.59 1.16
C GLN A 331 -26.12 0.93 1.36
N ALA A 332 -26.82 1.38 2.40
CA ALA A 332 -27.14 2.78 2.61
C ALA A 332 -26.01 3.48 3.37
N VAL A 333 -25.64 4.66 2.87
CA VAL A 333 -24.71 5.57 3.53
C VAL A 333 -25.42 6.90 3.71
N ASP A 334 -25.56 7.33 4.97
CA ASP A 334 -26.15 8.61 5.33
C ASP A 334 -25.04 9.63 5.59
N ILE A 335 -25.20 10.82 5.02
CA ILE A 335 -24.24 11.92 5.08
C ILE A 335 -24.91 13.10 5.77
N MET A 336 -24.23 13.69 6.74
CA MET A 336 -24.71 14.86 7.46
C MET A 336 -23.56 15.84 7.69
N LEU A 337 -23.73 17.07 7.22
CA LEU A 337 -22.83 18.18 7.49
C LEU A 337 -23.48 19.10 8.52
N VAL A 338 -22.81 19.33 9.64
CA VAL A 338 -23.34 20.10 10.76
C VAL A 338 -22.39 21.24 11.10
N LEU A 339 -22.89 22.46 11.30
CA LEU A 339 -22.04 23.56 11.72
C LEU A 339 -21.60 23.36 13.19
N ASP A 340 -20.31 23.49 13.46
CA ASP A 340 -19.77 23.42 14.82
C ASP A 340 -19.99 24.77 15.51
N SER A 341 -21.21 25.00 15.99
CA SER A 341 -21.54 26.20 16.76
C SER A 341 -21.56 25.88 18.26
N ALA A 342 -20.75 26.61 19.03
CA ALA A 342 -20.71 26.52 20.49
C ALA A 342 -22.03 26.98 21.18
N ALA A 343 -23.01 27.47 20.40
CA ALA A 343 -24.27 28.01 20.89
C ALA A 343 -25.46 27.17 20.42
N ALA A 344 -25.90 26.25 21.28
CA ALA A 344 -27.23 25.63 21.29
C ALA A 344 -27.70 24.93 19.99
N GLY A 345 -27.37 23.63 19.90
CA GLY A 345 -27.99 22.69 18.97
C GLY A 345 -27.26 22.64 17.63
N ALA A 346 -26.59 21.52 17.38
CA ALA A 346 -25.91 21.27 16.13
C ALA A 346 -26.97 21.13 15.02
N GLN A 347 -27.24 22.21 14.27
CA GLN A 347 -28.21 22.17 13.18
C GLN A 347 -27.55 21.62 11.90
N PRO A 348 -28.17 20.62 11.24
CA PRO A 348 -27.65 20.12 9.97
C PRO A 348 -27.74 21.23 8.93
N VAL A 349 -26.62 21.49 8.27
CA VAL A 349 -26.51 22.43 7.14
C VAL A 349 -26.92 21.72 5.84
N ALA A 350 -26.43 20.49 5.66
CA ALA A 350 -26.77 19.65 4.52
C ALA A 350 -26.86 18.19 4.97
N THR A 351 -27.75 17.44 4.34
CA THR A 351 -27.89 15.99 4.54
C THR A 351 -28.06 15.32 3.19
N GLY A 352 -27.52 14.13 3.05
CA GLY A 352 -27.65 13.32 1.84
C GLY A 352 -27.68 11.84 2.16
N LYS A 353 -28.13 11.04 1.19
CA LYS A 353 -28.12 9.59 1.28
C LYS A 353 -27.59 9.01 -0.03
N ALA A 354 -26.56 8.18 0.08
CA ALA A 354 -25.98 7.44 -1.03
C ALA A 354 -26.25 5.94 -0.85
N PHE A 355 -26.17 5.21 -1.95
CA PHE A 355 -26.25 3.75 -1.95
C PHE A 355 -24.99 3.19 -2.58
N ALA A 356 -24.36 2.26 -1.88
CA ALA A 356 -23.19 1.54 -2.36
C ALA A 356 -23.60 0.54 -3.44
N ASP A 357 -22.76 0.38 -4.46
CA ASP A 357 -22.95 -0.61 -5.51
C ASP A 357 -22.52 -2.02 -5.06
N GLN A 358 -22.51 -2.98 -5.99
CA GLN A 358 -22.11 -4.36 -5.72
C GLN A 358 -20.64 -4.53 -5.27
N PHE A 359 -19.79 -3.53 -5.50
CA PHE A 359 -18.40 -3.49 -5.06
C PHE A 359 -18.22 -2.61 -3.81
N GLY A 360 -19.33 -2.15 -3.22
CA GLY A 360 -19.36 -1.27 -2.06
C GLY A 360 -19.11 0.19 -2.39
N PHE A 361 -18.91 0.57 -3.65
CA PHE A 361 -18.61 1.96 -3.99
C PHE A 361 -19.86 2.84 -3.89
N TRP A 362 -19.77 3.97 -3.20
CA TRP A 362 -20.85 4.96 -3.10
C TRP A 362 -20.33 6.35 -3.46
N SER A 363 -21.22 7.21 -3.99
CA SER A 363 -20.93 8.61 -4.31
C SER A 363 -22.19 9.46 -4.16
N ILE A 364 -22.03 10.72 -3.78
CA ILE A 364 -23.10 11.72 -3.70
C ILE A 364 -22.53 13.12 -3.94
N ASP A 365 -23.28 13.95 -4.64
CA ASP A 365 -23.03 15.38 -4.72
C ASP A 365 -23.82 16.06 -3.58
N LEU A 366 -23.11 16.57 -2.59
CA LEU A 366 -23.71 17.24 -1.44
C LEU A 366 -23.80 18.74 -1.74
N GLU A 367 -25.02 19.22 -1.97
CA GLU A 367 -25.32 20.64 -2.19
C GLU A 367 -25.30 21.41 -0.86
N ILE A 368 -24.56 22.52 -0.83
CA ILE A 368 -24.55 23.44 0.31
C ILE A 368 -25.49 24.61 0.00
N PRO A 369 -26.56 24.84 0.79
CA PRO A 369 -27.50 25.93 0.53
C PRO A 369 -26.82 27.30 0.44
N ASP A 370 -27.32 28.18 -0.43
CA ASP A 370 -26.81 29.57 -0.61
C ASP A 370 -26.90 30.42 0.68
N ASP A 371 -27.79 30.07 1.60
CA ASP A 371 -27.98 30.74 2.90
C ASP A 371 -27.28 30.02 4.06
N ALA A 372 -26.48 28.99 3.76
CA ALA A 372 -25.76 28.25 4.77
C ALA A 372 -24.72 29.13 5.50
N PRO A 373 -24.61 29.01 6.84
CA PRO A 373 -23.57 29.70 7.59
C PRO A 373 -22.18 29.16 7.25
N SER A 374 -21.22 30.06 7.04
CA SER A 374 -19.81 29.72 6.87
C SER A 374 -19.11 29.52 8.21
N GLY A 375 -18.12 28.64 8.26
CA GLY A 375 -17.29 28.39 9.44
C GLY A 375 -16.90 26.93 9.64
N PRO A 376 -16.30 26.61 10.80
CA PRO A 376 -16.01 25.24 11.18
C PRO A 376 -17.28 24.38 11.21
N ALA A 377 -17.18 23.18 10.65
CA ALA A 377 -18.26 22.22 10.58
C ALA A 377 -17.74 20.81 10.83
N LEU A 378 -18.66 19.89 11.06
CA LEU A 378 -18.42 18.47 11.22
C LEU A 378 -19.17 17.71 10.14
N LEU A 379 -18.42 17.04 9.26
CA LEU A 379 -18.97 16.05 8.34
C LEU A 379 -19.07 14.72 9.09
N THR A 380 -20.27 14.16 9.11
CA THR A 380 -20.56 12.83 9.65
C THR A 380 -21.05 11.95 8.51
N VAL A 381 -20.43 10.79 8.33
CA VAL A 381 -20.84 9.77 7.37
C VAL A 381 -21.12 8.50 8.16
N THR A 382 -22.33 7.98 8.07
CA THR A 382 -22.78 6.80 8.83
C THR A 382 -23.30 5.73 7.90
N ALA A 383 -23.13 4.48 8.31
CA ALA A 383 -23.63 3.33 7.58
C ALA A 383 -23.96 2.21 8.57
N GLY A 384 -25.01 1.45 8.29
CA GLY A 384 -25.41 0.29 9.09
C GLY A 384 -26.11 0.64 10.39
N GLU A 385 -26.53 -0.40 11.11
CA GLU A 385 -27.31 -0.31 12.35
C GLU A 385 -26.75 -1.29 13.39
N ASP A 386 -27.01 -1.02 14.68
CA ASP A 386 -26.61 -1.86 15.82
C ASP A 386 -25.13 -2.30 15.75
N ASP A 387 -24.89 -3.62 15.69
CA ASP A 387 -23.55 -4.23 15.69
C ASP A 387 -22.78 -3.99 14.38
N THR A 388 -23.45 -3.45 13.34
CA THR A 388 -22.86 -3.12 12.04
C THR A 388 -22.65 -1.62 11.85
N TYR A 389 -22.98 -0.80 12.85
CA TYR A 389 -22.88 0.65 12.77
C TYR A 389 -21.42 1.09 12.58
N GLN A 390 -21.20 1.87 11.53
CA GLN A 390 -19.93 2.51 11.21
C GLN A 390 -20.14 4.03 11.08
N GLU A 391 -19.16 4.79 11.55
CA GLU A 391 -19.22 6.25 11.54
C GLU A 391 -17.84 6.86 11.24
N ILE A 392 -17.83 7.81 10.31
CA ILE A 392 -16.69 8.69 10.04
C ILE A 392 -17.09 10.09 10.47
N ARG A 393 -16.24 10.72 11.30
CA ARG A 393 -16.38 12.12 11.72
C ARG A 393 -15.16 12.91 11.28
N LEU A 394 -15.36 13.89 10.42
CA LEU A 394 -14.29 14.71 9.88
C LEU A 394 -14.57 16.20 10.15
N PRO A 395 -13.69 16.92 10.87
CA PRO A 395 -13.78 18.37 10.95
C PRO A 395 -13.46 18.98 9.58
N VAL A 396 -14.33 19.88 9.12
CA VAL A 396 -14.26 20.54 7.81
C VAL A 396 -14.57 22.02 7.95
N THR A 397 -14.43 22.79 6.87
CA THR A 397 -14.79 24.21 6.84
C THR A 397 -15.77 24.46 5.71
N ILE A 398 -16.83 25.22 6.02
CA ILE A 398 -17.76 25.79 5.05
C ILE A 398 -17.28 27.21 4.73
N ASN A 399 -16.87 27.42 3.49
CA ASN A 399 -16.41 28.69 2.96
C ASN A 399 -17.57 29.48 2.33
N PRO A 400 -17.53 30.82 2.39
CA PRO A 400 -18.57 31.68 1.84
C PRO A 400 -18.65 31.67 0.31
#